data_AF-A0A1D2AH78-F1
#
_entry.id   AF-A0A1D2AH78-F1
#
_cell.length_a   1.000
_cell.length_b   1.000
_cell.length_c   1.000
_cell.angle_alpha   90.00
_cell.angle_beta   90.00
_cell.angle_gamma   90.00
#
_symmetry.space_group_name_H-M   'P 1'
#
loop_
_entity.id
_entity.type
_entity.pdbx_description
1 polymer ?
#
loop_
_entity_poly.entity_id
_entity_poly.type
_entity_poly.pdbx_seq_one_letter_code
_entity_poly.pdbx_strand_id
1 'polypeptide(L)'
;SSPLLLSVSTDTRHFTQTIQGASVRPGLDSKPGACLPVCSPGGWTSMVTSPGPGASLSGTVTEAAKDAGAWLRDYVTAIKNGRWHPFNATERAARAATRNEPWGPTGTQMTGLARLSHNSATDEAIILAVLELRLRYPAERWRNVYKALTVLEYLLRHGSQGCVVSGREYLMPMLKVLSTGFMYVDAAGKDQGANIRHRSAVIVALLEDPERLAQERQAAEKKAREGGYRGYSAAEARAGAGTPRPAPPSWDGPASPGREGVEGGAGEATPGYPAPASSTPPPSVARAGETKGVSMEANVANLEALRALLARPENARCGDCGAGGARPSWASINTGVFLCMRCAGVHRGLGVHVSQVRSCTLDTWLAPQVVFMAATGNAVANAYWEARLADRPPCHSLTDLEAFVRRKYARKEWAEGEWPPAAAG
;
A
#
# COMPACT_ATOMS: atom_id res chain seq x y z
N SER A 1 0.98 37.05 51.99
CA SER A 1 0.11 36.45 53.02
C SER A 1 -0.54 35.19 52.46
N SER A 2 -0.31 34.04 53.09
CA SER A 2 -1.21 32.86 53.08
C SER A 2 -2.35 33.11 54.13
N PRO A 3 -3.33 32.21 54.43
CA PRO A 3 -3.61 30.82 54.02
C PRO A 3 -4.91 30.73 53.17
N LEU A 4 -5.68 29.64 52.94
CA LEU A 4 -5.82 28.24 53.43
C LEU A 4 -5.90 27.29 52.20
N LEU A 5 -5.87 25.94 52.22
CA LEU A 5 -6.19 24.82 53.14
C LEU A 5 -7.68 24.44 53.34
N LEU A 6 -8.09 23.29 52.77
CA LEU A 6 -9.08 22.38 53.35
C LEU A 6 -8.88 20.96 52.78
N SER A 7 -8.89 19.94 53.64
CA SER A 7 -8.68 18.53 53.30
C SER A 7 -9.47 17.60 54.23
N VAL A 8 -10.20 16.63 53.68
CA VAL A 8 -10.64 15.35 54.30
C VAL A 8 -10.83 14.37 53.11
N SER A 9 -10.32 13.13 53.03
CA SER A 9 -10.56 11.92 53.86
C SER A 9 -12.06 11.61 54.04
N THR A 10 -12.59 10.38 54.03
CA THR A 10 -12.07 8.98 54.10
C THR A 10 -13.14 8.05 53.47
N ASP A 11 -12.80 7.05 52.67
CA ASP A 11 -12.71 5.61 53.02
C ASP A 11 -14.00 4.74 52.85
N THR A 12 -13.92 3.86 51.84
CA THR A 12 -14.47 2.50 51.60
C THR A 12 -15.57 1.86 52.48
N ARG A 13 -16.60 1.22 51.85
CA ARG A 13 -17.02 -0.22 51.91
C ARG A 13 -18.53 -0.50 51.81
N HIS A 14 -18.85 -1.58 51.05
CA HIS A 14 -19.99 -2.51 51.10
C HIS A 14 -21.42 -2.04 51.48
N PHE A 15 -22.43 -2.41 50.66
CA PHE A 15 -23.27 -3.60 50.92
C PHE A 15 -24.08 -4.06 49.68
N THR A 16 -24.57 -5.30 49.72
CA THR A 16 -25.36 -6.00 48.68
C THR A 16 -26.80 -6.29 49.15
N GLN A 17 -27.63 -6.83 48.24
CA GLN A 17 -29.00 -7.37 48.45
C GLN A 17 -30.14 -6.35 48.56
N THR A 18 -31.43 -6.67 48.30
CA THR A 18 -32.15 -7.70 47.48
C THR A 18 -33.65 -7.39 47.64
N ILE A 19 -34.47 -7.39 46.59
CA ILE A 19 -35.94 -7.58 46.71
C ILE A 19 -36.47 -8.45 45.54
N GLN A 20 -37.19 -9.52 45.89
CA GLN A 20 -38.10 -10.32 45.04
C GLN A 20 -39.51 -9.70 45.08
N GLY A 21 -40.50 -9.94 44.22
CA GLY A 21 -40.73 -10.91 43.14
C GLY A 21 -42.26 -11.03 42.91
N ALA A 22 -42.75 -11.78 41.91
CA ALA A 22 -44.19 -12.08 41.76
C ALA A 22 -44.47 -13.33 40.91
N SER A 23 -45.52 -14.09 41.27
CA SER A 23 -46.09 -15.28 40.61
C SER A 23 -47.42 -15.64 41.33
N VAL A 24 -48.32 -16.56 40.96
CA VAL A 24 -48.38 -17.71 40.02
C VAL A 24 -49.87 -17.92 39.63
N ARG A 25 -50.20 -18.56 38.48
CA ARG A 25 -51.02 -19.81 38.41
C ARG A 25 -51.47 -20.26 36.98
N PRO A 26 -51.79 -21.57 36.75
CA PRO A 26 -52.15 -22.16 35.45
C PRO A 26 -53.56 -22.81 35.37
N GLY A 27 -53.96 -23.34 34.20
CA GLY A 27 -55.18 -24.18 33.98
C GLY A 27 -55.24 -24.83 32.58
N LEU A 28 -55.97 -25.95 32.43
CA LEU A 28 -56.00 -26.84 31.23
C LEU A 28 -57.31 -26.78 30.41
N ASP A 29 -57.23 -27.30 29.17
CA ASP A 29 -58.12 -28.30 28.51
C ASP A 29 -58.93 -28.02 27.22
N SER A 30 -58.96 -29.07 26.37
CA SER A 30 -59.91 -29.43 25.28
C SER A 30 -59.76 -28.88 23.82
N LYS A 31 -60.07 -29.76 22.85
CA LYS A 31 -60.14 -29.58 21.37
C LYS A 31 -61.63 -29.68 20.89
N PRO A 32 -62.01 -29.73 19.58
CA PRO A 32 -61.38 -29.32 18.30
C PRO A 32 -62.29 -28.43 17.40
N GLY A 33 -61.79 -27.90 16.25
CA GLY A 33 -62.68 -27.54 15.12
C GLY A 33 -62.20 -26.49 14.09
N ALA A 34 -62.27 -26.87 12.80
CA ALA A 34 -62.42 -26.03 11.59
C ALA A 34 -61.33 -25.04 11.11
N CYS A 35 -60.75 -25.39 9.94
CA CYS A 35 -60.43 -24.55 8.77
C CYS A 35 -59.31 -23.47 8.78
N LEU A 36 -58.33 -23.72 7.89
CA LEU A 36 -57.30 -22.81 7.33
C LEU A 36 -57.92 -21.66 6.49
N PRO A 37 -57.21 -20.56 6.12
CA PRO A 37 -55.74 -20.39 5.90
C PRO A 37 -55.11 -19.26 6.77
N VAL A 38 -53.79 -19.03 6.84
CA VAL A 38 -52.81 -18.66 5.79
C VAL A 38 -51.36 -18.92 6.26
N CYS A 39 -50.49 -19.30 5.30
CA CYS A 39 -49.02 -19.34 5.31
C CYS A 39 -48.22 -19.17 6.62
N SER A 40 -47.49 -20.23 7.00
CA SER A 40 -46.26 -20.17 7.81
C SER A 40 -45.08 -20.75 7.02
N PRO A 41 -43.85 -20.21 7.15
CA PRO A 41 -42.67 -20.70 6.45
C PRO A 41 -42.12 -21.98 7.11
N GLY A 42 -42.08 -23.07 6.35
CA GLY A 42 -41.58 -24.37 6.81
C GLY A 42 -40.07 -24.56 6.56
N GLY A 43 -39.36 -24.95 7.63
CA GLY A 43 -38.28 -25.96 7.64
C GLY A 43 -37.29 -26.03 6.47
N TRP A 44 -36.05 -25.62 6.75
CA TRP A 44 -34.91 -25.92 5.88
C TRP A 44 -34.52 -27.40 5.95
N THR A 45 -34.67 -28.13 4.85
CA THR A 45 -33.89 -29.34 4.56
C THR A 45 -33.45 -29.37 3.11
N SER A 46 -32.13 -29.47 2.91
CA SER A 46 -31.40 -29.82 1.68
C SER A 46 -31.96 -29.40 0.32
N MET A 47 -31.30 -28.42 -0.30
CA MET A 47 -30.65 -28.71 -1.58
C MET A 47 -29.39 -27.87 -1.77
N VAL A 48 -28.23 -28.53 -1.63
CA VAL A 48 -26.96 -28.01 -2.15
C VAL A 48 -27.03 -28.16 -3.67
N THR A 49 -27.29 -27.08 -4.38
CA THR A 49 -27.07 -27.03 -5.82
C THR A 49 -25.58 -26.79 -6.07
N SER A 50 -24.88 -27.84 -6.48
CA SER A 50 -23.49 -27.74 -6.93
C SER A 50 -23.36 -26.68 -8.04
N PRO A 51 -22.38 -25.76 -7.99
CA PRO A 51 -22.07 -24.93 -9.14
C PRO A 51 -21.55 -25.83 -10.27
N GLY A 52 -22.14 -25.71 -11.46
CA GLY A 52 -21.75 -26.51 -12.62
C GLY A 52 -20.29 -26.25 -13.05
N PRO A 53 -19.62 -27.22 -13.68
CA PRO A 53 -18.23 -27.09 -14.11
C PRO A 53 -18.12 -26.08 -15.26
N GLY A 54 -17.65 -24.86 -14.98
CA GLY A 54 -17.46 -23.84 -16.02
C GLY A 54 -17.27 -22.40 -15.54
N ALA A 55 -17.63 -22.06 -14.29
CA ALA A 55 -17.42 -20.71 -13.75
C ALA A 55 -15.95 -20.47 -13.36
N SER A 56 -15.15 -19.90 -14.27
CA SER A 56 -13.73 -19.60 -14.05
C SER A 56 -13.51 -18.48 -13.03
N LEU A 57 -13.44 -18.83 -11.75
CA LEU A 57 -13.03 -17.95 -10.64
C LEU A 57 -11.54 -17.54 -10.68
N SER A 58 -10.76 -18.09 -11.62
CA SER A 58 -9.30 -17.89 -11.74
C SER A 58 -8.88 -16.42 -11.99
N GLY A 59 -9.76 -15.59 -12.55
CA GLY A 59 -9.39 -14.23 -13.00
C GLY A 59 -9.23 -13.19 -11.88
N THR A 60 -10.06 -13.24 -10.83
CA THR A 60 -10.09 -12.19 -9.79
C THR A 60 -9.10 -12.46 -8.66
N VAL A 61 -8.99 -13.72 -8.23
CA VAL A 61 -8.08 -14.13 -7.15
C VAL A 61 -6.61 -13.91 -7.55
N THR A 62 -6.26 -14.18 -8.81
CA THR A 62 -4.87 -14.03 -9.29
C THR A 62 -4.42 -12.57 -9.40
N GLU A 63 -5.30 -11.65 -9.82
CA GLU A 63 -4.96 -10.22 -9.83
C GLU A 63 -4.89 -9.64 -8.41
N ALA A 64 -5.80 -10.00 -7.51
CA ALA A 64 -5.72 -9.62 -6.09
C ALA A 64 -4.42 -10.12 -5.42
N ALA A 65 -3.98 -11.34 -5.75
CA ALA A 65 -2.71 -11.90 -5.27
C ALA A 65 -1.48 -11.18 -5.85
N LYS A 66 -1.51 -10.81 -7.15
CA LYS A 66 -0.45 -9.99 -7.78
C LYS A 66 -0.36 -8.60 -7.15
N ASP A 67 -1.49 -7.97 -6.88
CA ASP A 67 -1.58 -6.66 -6.23
C ASP A 67 -1.06 -6.72 -4.78
N ALA A 68 -1.39 -7.78 -4.02
CA ALA A 68 -0.84 -8.02 -2.68
C ALA A 68 0.70 -8.18 -2.71
N GLY A 69 1.23 -8.96 -3.66
CA GLY A 69 2.67 -9.13 -3.85
C GLY A 69 3.36 -7.82 -4.29
N ALA A 70 2.71 -7.02 -5.13
CA ALA A 70 3.21 -5.72 -5.55
C ALA A 70 3.22 -4.71 -4.39
N TRP A 71 2.14 -4.66 -3.60
CA TRP A 71 2.01 -3.84 -2.38
C TRP A 71 3.12 -4.17 -1.38
N LEU A 72 3.41 -5.45 -1.15
CA LEU A 72 4.42 -5.86 -0.19
C LEU A 72 5.85 -5.52 -0.66
N ARG A 73 6.19 -5.74 -1.94
CA ARG A 73 7.51 -5.30 -2.46
C ARG A 73 7.71 -3.80 -2.28
N ASP A 74 6.65 -3.02 -2.47
CA ASP A 74 6.62 -1.58 -2.26
C ASP A 74 6.73 -1.22 -0.76
N TYR A 75 6.02 -1.92 0.12
CA TYR A 75 6.10 -1.78 1.58
C TYR A 75 7.51 -2.07 2.12
N VAL A 76 8.10 -3.22 1.78
CA VAL A 76 9.48 -3.59 2.18
C VAL A 76 10.50 -2.56 1.67
N THR A 77 10.28 -2.02 0.47
CA THR A 77 11.10 -0.93 -0.09
C THR A 77 10.98 0.36 0.73
N ALA A 78 9.78 0.74 1.16
CA ALA A 78 9.56 1.92 2.00
C ALA A 78 10.30 1.80 3.34
N ILE A 79 10.18 0.64 4.01
CA ILE A 79 10.83 0.38 5.30
C ILE A 79 12.37 0.35 5.16
N LYS A 80 12.91 -0.31 4.11
CA LYS A 80 14.37 -0.31 3.84
C LYS A 80 14.95 1.09 3.63
N ASN A 81 14.16 1.99 3.04
CA ASN A 81 14.56 3.39 2.81
C ASN A 81 14.19 4.34 3.97
N GLY A 82 13.96 3.80 5.18
CA GLY A 82 13.76 4.60 6.39
C GLY A 82 12.40 5.29 6.52
N ARG A 83 11.43 5.04 5.62
CA ARG A 83 10.07 5.58 5.79
C ARG A 83 9.29 4.80 6.84
N TRP A 84 8.78 5.52 7.83
CA TRP A 84 7.97 4.99 8.93
C TRP A 84 6.57 4.51 8.53
N HIS A 85 6.07 4.95 7.37
CA HIS A 85 4.76 4.56 6.85
C HIS A 85 4.90 3.93 5.45
N PRO A 86 3.99 3.01 5.07
CA PRO A 86 3.92 2.50 3.71
C PRO A 86 3.75 3.63 2.68
N PHE A 87 4.13 3.36 1.44
CA PHE A 87 3.69 4.18 0.31
C PHE A 87 2.16 4.19 0.24
N ASN A 88 1.56 5.36 0.08
CA ASN A 88 0.10 5.51 -0.07
C ASN A 88 -0.39 4.94 -1.43
N ALA A 89 -1.70 4.89 -1.67
CA ALA A 89 -2.26 4.25 -2.86
C ALA A 89 -1.73 4.88 -4.17
N THR A 90 -1.69 6.21 -4.22
CA THR A 90 -1.22 7.01 -5.35
C THR A 90 0.27 6.80 -5.63
N GLU A 91 1.10 6.78 -4.58
CA GLU A 91 2.52 6.48 -4.71
C GLU A 91 2.78 5.07 -5.24
N ARG A 92 2.02 4.07 -4.78
CA ARG A 92 2.11 2.70 -5.30
C ARG A 92 1.71 2.62 -6.78
N ALA A 93 0.65 3.32 -7.19
CA ALA A 93 0.26 3.38 -8.60
C ALA A 93 1.39 3.97 -9.48
N ALA A 94 2.01 5.08 -9.05
CA ALA A 94 3.12 5.70 -9.77
C ALA A 94 4.39 4.82 -9.77
N ARG A 95 4.68 4.14 -8.66
CA ARG A 95 5.81 3.20 -8.56
C ARG A 95 5.61 1.93 -9.39
N ALA A 96 4.38 1.45 -9.53
CA ALA A 96 4.03 0.31 -10.37
C ALA A 96 4.16 0.64 -11.87
N ALA A 97 3.64 1.78 -12.32
CA ALA A 97 3.80 2.24 -13.70
C ALA A 97 5.27 2.45 -14.10
N THR A 98 6.12 2.84 -13.15
CA THR A 98 7.56 3.09 -13.35
C THR A 98 8.48 1.94 -12.90
N ARG A 99 7.98 0.73 -12.69
CA ARG A 99 8.78 -0.43 -12.23
C ARG A 99 9.74 -0.94 -13.33
N ASN A 100 10.84 -1.59 -12.94
CA ASN A 100 11.93 -2.06 -13.85
C ASN A 100 11.56 -3.33 -14.67
N GLU A 101 10.34 -3.40 -15.19
CA GLU A 101 9.90 -4.43 -16.13
C GLU A 101 10.41 -4.12 -17.56
N PRO A 102 10.51 -5.09 -18.48
CA PRO A 102 10.91 -4.82 -19.86
C PRO A 102 9.83 -4.12 -20.72
N TRP A 103 8.54 -4.21 -20.37
CA TRP A 103 7.43 -3.53 -21.06
C TRP A 103 7.11 -2.15 -20.47
N GLY A 104 6.59 -1.22 -21.28
CA GLY A 104 6.18 0.13 -20.86
C GLY A 104 4.97 0.17 -19.90
N PRO A 105 4.64 1.34 -19.32
CA PRO A 105 3.41 1.52 -18.54
C PRO A 105 2.17 1.26 -19.41
N THR A 106 1.15 0.62 -18.84
CA THR A 106 -0.08 0.34 -19.60
C THR A 106 -0.95 1.59 -19.73
N GLY A 107 -1.81 1.64 -20.75
CA GLY A 107 -2.79 2.72 -20.91
C GLY A 107 -3.65 2.89 -19.64
N THR A 108 -4.13 1.79 -19.06
CA THR A 108 -4.90 1.77 -17.81
C THR A 108 -4.13 2.39 -16.63
N GLN A 109 -2.83 2.12 -16.49
CA GLN A 109 -1.98 2.75 -15.46
C GLN A 109 -1.87 4.26 -15.69
N MET A 110 -1.60 4.69 -16.93
CA MET A 110 -1.43 6.11 -17.25
C MET A 110 -2.74 6.90 -17.11
N THR A 111 -3.87 6.37 -17.58
CA THR A 111 -5.20 6.96 -17.36
C THR A 111 -5.57 6.99 -15.88
N GLY A 112 -5.22 5.95 -15.11
CA GLY A 112 -5.41 5.92 -13.66
C GLY A 112 -4.64 7.03 -12.94
N LEU A 113 -3.38 7.25 -13.31
CA LEU A 113 -2.55 8.33 -12.78
C LEU A 113 -3.03 9.73 -13.19
N ALA A 114 -3.46 9.90 -14.44
CA ALA A 114 -4.08 11.15 -14.88
C ALA A 114 -5.32 11.48 -14.05
N ARG A 115 -6.22 10.50 -13.83
CA ARG A 115 -7.41 10.68 -12.97
C ARG A 115 -7.04 11.02 -11.52
N LEU A 116 -6.01 10.39 -10.96
CA LEU A 116 -5.52 10.71 -9.60
C LEU A 116 -4.94 12.13 -9.52
N SER A 117 -4.24 12.60 -10.56
CA SER A 117 -3.73 13.99 -10.59
C SER A 117 -4.84 15.04 -10.54
N HIS A 118 -6.02 14.75 -11.11
CA HIS A 118 -7.21 15.62 -11.01
C HIS A 118 -7.97 15.50 -9.68
N ASN A 119 -7.70 14.47 -8.86
CA ASN A 119 -8.45 14.19 -7.63
C ASN A 119 -8.02 15.10 -6.46
N SER A 120 -6.71 15.33 -6.32
CA SER A 120 -6.17 16.18 -5.25
C SER A 120 -4.78 16.68 -5.63
N ALA A 121 -4.46 17.93 -5.28
CA ALA A 121 -3.10 18.46 -5.34
C ALA A 121 -2.10 17.61 -4.52
N THR A 122 -2.56 16.91 -3.47
CA THR A 122 -1.72 15.98 -2.72
C THR A 122 -1.37 14.75 -3.57
N ASP A 123 -2.35 14.18 -4.27
CA ASP A 123 -2.14 13.04 -5.16
C ASP A 123 -1.23 13.40 -6.34
N GLU A 124 -1.45 14.57 -6.95
CA GLU A 124 -0.58 15.14 -7.99
C GLU A 124 0.88 15.25 -7.52
N ALA A 125 1.13 15.91 -6.39
CA ALA A 125 2.46 16.08 -5.83
C ALA A 125 3.14 14.74 -5.51
N ILE A 126 2.39 13.74 -5.04
CA ILE A 126 2.89 12.38 -4.81
C ILE A 126 3.33 11.72 -6.13
N ILE A 127 2.52 11.82 -7.19
CA ILE A 127 2.86 11.25 -8.51
C ILE A 127 4.14 11.89 -9.02
N LEU A 128 4.20 13.22 -9.02
CA LEU A 128 5.35 13.99 -9.52
C LEU A 128 6.63 13.69 -8.74
N ALA A 129 6.57 13.62 -7.40
CA ALA A 129 7.72 13.25 -6.56
C ALA A 129 8.23 11.83 -6.84
N VAL A 130 7.35 10.88 -7.21
CA VAL A 130 7.79 9.54 -7.67
C VAL A 130 8.49 9.63 -9.02
N LEU A 131 7.94 10.38 -9.97
CA LEU A 131 8.56 10.56 -11.29
C LEU A 131 9.94 11.21 -11.15
N GLU A 132 10.03 12.32 -10.43
CA GLU A 132 11.28 13.01 -10.12
C GLU A 132 12.32 12.07 -9.50
N LEU A 133 11.94 11.28 -8.49
CA LEU A 133 12.81 10.28 -7.88
C LEU A 133 13.35 9.27 -8.90
N ARG A 134 12.54 8.84 -9.88
CA ARG A 134 13.00 7.94 -10.95
C ARG A 134 13.87 8.65 -11.98
N LEU A 135 13.61 9.91 -12.30
CA LEU A 135 14.40 10.71 -13.24
C LEU A 135 15.82 10.99 -12.70
N ARG A 136 15.99 11.05 -11.37
CA ARG A 136 17.28 11.13 -10.66
C ARG A 136 18.04 9.78 -10.56
N TYR A 137 17.57 8.69 -11.18
CA TYR A 137 18.24 7.38 -11.07
C TYR A 137 19.51 7.29 -11.95
N PRO A 138 20.51 6.48 -11.52
CA PRO A 138 21.73 6.28 -12.30
C PRO A 138 21.47 5.47 -13.58
N ALA A 139 22.44 5.52 -14.48
CA ALA A 139 22.36 5.05 -15.87
C ALA A 139 21.86 3.60 -16.01
N GLU A 140 22.28 2.70 -15.14
CA GLU A 140 21.95 1.27 -15.16
C GLU A 140 20.45 1.02 -14.94
N ARG A 141 19.74 1.99 -14.34
CA ARG A 141 18.30 1.96 -14.10
C ARG A 141 17.50 2.69 -15.17
N TRP A 142 18.06 2.85 -16.38
CA TRP A 142 17.44 3.54 -17.53
C TRP A 142 15.95 3.20 -17.77
N ARG A 143 15.52 1.94 -17.58
CA ARG A 143 14.10 1.57 -17.76
C ARG A 143 13.17 2.32 -16.79
N ASN A 144 13.61 2.61 -15.56
CA ASN A 144 12.83 3.41 -14.61
C ASN A 144 12.73 4.86 -15.08
N VAL A 145 13.83 5.45 -15.56
CA VAL A 145 13.91 6.82 -16.10
C VAL A 145 13.00 6.95 -17.33
N TYR A 146 13.15 6.05 -18.31
CA TYR A 146 12.37 6.04 -19.54
C TYR A 146 10.86 5.94 -19.29
N LYS A 147 10.43 5.07 -18.37
CA LYS A 147 9.00 4.97 -18.02
C LYS A 147 8.49 6.19 -17.25
N ALA A 148 9.33 6.81 -16.41
CA ALA A 148 8.95 8.05 -15.74
C ALA A 148 8.73 9.18 -16.75
N LEU A 149 9.58 9.30 -17.77
CA LEU A 149 9.37 10.21 -18.91
C LEU A 149 8.08 9.88 -19.67
N THR A 150 7.81 8.61 -19.98
CA THR A 150 6.56 8.20 -20.67
C THR A 150 5.31 8.55 -19.86
N VAL A 151 5.32 8.37 -18.53
CA VAL A 151 4.20 8.75 -17.67
C VAL A 151 4.07 10.27 -17.58
N LEU A 152 5.17 11.00 -17.42
CA LEU A 152 5.16 12.47 -17.39
C LEU A 152 4.57 13.05 -18.68
N GLU A 153 5.04 12.59 -19.83
CA GLU A 153 4.55 13.00 -21.15
C GLU A 153 3.04 12.78 -21.30
N TYR A 154 2.51 11.66 -20.79
CA TYR A 154 1.07 11.41 -20.78
C TYR A 154 0.32 12.37 -19.83
N LEU A 155 0.86 12.63 -18.64
CA LEU A 155 0.27 13.56 -17.66
C LEU A 155 0.25 15.01 -18.18
N LEU A 156 1.24 15.43 -18.96
CA LEU A 156 1.22 16.75 -19.60
C LEU A 156 0.03 16.91 -20.55
N ARG A 157 -0.44 15.85 -21.21
CA ARG A 157 -1.60 15.89 -22.12
C ARG A 157 -2.94 15.60 -21.46
N HIS A 158 -2.98 14.72 -20.44
CA HIS A 158 -4.22 14.19 -19.88
C HIS A 158 -4.42 14.44 -18.38
N GLY A 159 -3.35 14.78 -17.65
CA GLY A 159 -3.40 15.06 -16.21
C GLY A 159 -3.86 16.49 -15.90
N SER A 160 -3.87 16.81 -14.62
CA SER A 160 -4.16 18.14 -14.06
C SER A 160 -3.24 19.25 -14.61
N GLN A 161 -3.63 20.51 -14.42
CA GLN A 161 -2.79 21.66 -14.80
C GLN A 161 -1.52 21.77 -13.95
N GLY A 162 -1.54 21.33 -12.69
CA GLY A 162 -0.34 21.33 -11.84
C GLY A 162 0.75 20.36 -12.32
N CYS A 163 0.40 19.32 -13.09
CA CYS A 163 1.39 18.52 -13.84
C CYS A 163 2.16 19.36 -14.88
N VAL A 164 1.51 20.33 -15.53
CA VAL A 164 2.14 21.22 -16.52
C VAL A 164 3.01 22.27 -15.83
N VAL A 165 2.47 22.93 -14.79
CA VAL A 165 3.21 23.90 -13.96
C VAL A 165 4.46 23.25 -13.37
N SER A 166 4.32 22.11 -12.69
CA SER A 166 5.44 21.39 -12.10
C SER A 166 6.43 20.84 -13.13
N GLY A 167 5.94 20.43 -14.31
CA GLY A 167 6.78 20.06 -15.44
C GLY A 167 7.70 21.20 -15.88
N ARG A 168 7.14 22.41 -16.05
CA ARG A 168 7.85 23.61 -16.49
C ARG A 168 8.73 24.23 -15.41
N GLU A 169 8.28 24.30 -14.17
CA GLU A 169 8.97 25.00 -13.08
C GLU A 169 9.98 24.13 -12.32
N TYR A 170 9.63 22.87 -12.02
CA TYR A 170 10.46 22.00 -11.17
C TYR A 170 11.22 20.92 -11.94
N LEU A 171 10.60 20.29 -12.94
CA LEU A 171 11.22 19.17 -13.67
C LEU A 171 12.07 19.61 -14.87
N MET A 172 11.79 20.78 -15.45
CA MET A 172 12.48 21.29 -16.64
C MET A 172 14.03 21.25 -16.57
N PRO A 173 14.71 21.67 -15.49
CA PRO A 173 16.17 21.60 -15.43
C PRO A 173 16.69 20.16 -15.54
N MET A 174 16.00 19.22 -14.89
CA MET A 174 16.34 17.80 -14.93
C MET A 174 16.09 17.18 -16.31
N LEU A 175 14.99 17.56 -16.97
CA LEU A 175 14.65 17.12 -18.32
C LEU A 175 15.69 17.61 -19.35
N LYS A 176 16.22 18.83 -19.20
CA LYS A 176 17.32 19.37 -20.03
C LYS A 176 18.65 18.66 -19.80
N VAL A 177 18.94 18.23 -18.57
CA VAL A 177 20.11 17.38 -18.28
C VAL A 177 19.92 15.98 -18.90
N LEU A 178 18.72 15.40 -18.79
CA LEU A 178 18.43 14.07 -19.37
C LEU A 178 18.40 14.06 -20.90
N SER A 179 18.01 15.16 -21.56
CA SER A 179 17.97 15.25 -23.01
C SER A 179 19.34 15.24 -23.68
N THR A 180 20.39 15.65 -22.95
CA THR A 180 21.76 15.79 -23.47
C THR A 180 22.74 14.82 -22.81
N GLY A 181 22.72 14.71 -21.48
CA GLY A 181 23.75 14.03 -20.69
C GLY A 181 23.48 12.56 -20.34
N PHE A 182 22.28 12.02 -20.59
CA PHE A 182 21.99 10.63 -20.21
C PHE A 182 22.64 9.63 -21.17
N MET A 183 23.70 8.95 -20.72
CA MET A 183 24.44 7.93 -21.47
C MET A 183 24.34 6.57 -20.77
N TYR A 184 23.90 5.55 -21.50
CA TYR A 184 23.95 4.16 -21.04
C TYR A 184 24.00 3.21 -22.23
N VAL A 185 25.09 2.46 -22.35
CA VAL A 185 25.25 1.34 -23.26
C VAL A 185 25.10 0.06 -22.45
N ASP A 186 24.24 -0.86 -22.89
CA ASP A 186 24.04 -2.13 -22.19
C ASP A 186 25.11 -3.18 -22.53
N ALA A 187 25.06 -4.33 -21.86
CA ALA A 187 26.00 -5.43 -22.06
C ALA A 187 25.96 -6.06 -23.47
N ALA A 188 24.97 -5.73 -24.30
CA ALA A 188 24.89 -6.13 -25.71
C ALA A 188 25.42 -5.03 -26.66
N GLY A 189 26.02 -3.97 -26.13
CA GLY A 189 26.56 -2.85 -26.92
C GLY A 189 25.49 -1.86 -27.41
N LYS A 190 24.25 -1.93 -26.93
CA LYS A 190 23.16 -1.06 -27.38
C LYS A 190 23.04 0.19 -26.52
N ASP A 191 23.10 1.38 -27.13
CA ASP A 191 22.80 2.65 -26.45
C ASP A 191 21.30 2.76 -26.13
N GLN A 192 20.95 2.42 -24.88
CA GLN A 192 19.61 2.60 -24.35
C GLN A 192 19.38 4.05 -23.87
N GLY A 193 20.46 4.80 -23.63
CA GLY A 193 20.41 6.21 -23.27
C GLY A 193 19.87 7.09 -24.39
N ALA A 194 20.10 6.74 -25.66
CA ALA A 194 19.55 7.44 -26.82
C ALA A 194 18.02 7.65 -26.74
N ASN A 195 17.29 6.62 -26.29
CA ASN A 195 15.84 6.67 -26.11
C ASN A 195 15.39 7.65 -25.02
N ILE A 196 16.21 7.82 -23.97
CA ILE A 196 15.97 8.76 -22.86
C ILE A 196 16.30 10.18 -23.30
N ARG A 197 17.42 10.38 -24.00
CA ARG A 197 17.82 11.68 -24.57
C ARG A 197 16.74 12.21 -25.51
N HIS A 198 16.32 11.39 -26.48
CA HIS A 198 15.25 11.75 -27.42
C HIS A 198 13.91 12.05 -26.72
N ARG A 199 13.41 11.17 -25.85
CA ARG A 199 12.11 11.41 -25.17
C ARG A 199 12.15 12.62 -24.25
N SER A 200 13.26 12.87 -23.56
CA SER A 200 13.42 14.07 -22.73
C SER A 200 13.41 15.34 -23.59
N ALA A 201 14.08 15.35 -24.75
CA ALA A 201 14.06 16.47 -25.68
C ALA A 201 12.63 16.77 -26.20
N VAL A 202 11.84 15.75 -26.53
CA VAL A 202 10.43 15.91 -26.93
C VAL A 202 9.60 16.53 -25.81
N ILE A 203 9.80 16.12 -24.55
CA ILE A 203 9.09 16.68 -23.39
C ILE A 203 9.53 18.11 -23.12
N VAL A 204 10.83 18.44 -23.23
CA VAL A 204 11.34 19.81 -23.10
C VAL A 204 10.70 20.73 -24.15
N ALA A 205 10.74 20.34 -25.43
CA ALA A 205 10.15 21.13 -26.51
C ALA A 205 8.64 21.35 -26.33
N LEU A 206 7.91 20.34 -25.83
CA LEU A 206 6.48 20.45 -25.51
C LEU A 206 6.24 21.36 -24.29
N LEU A 207 7.13 21.39 -23.30
CA LEU A 207 7.03 22.26 -22.13
C LEU A 207 7.49 23.70 -22.40
N GLU A 208 8.32 23.93 -23.41
CA GLU A 208 8.78 25.27 -23.83
C GLU A 208 7.71 26.01 -24.64
N ASP A 209 6.88 25.29 -25.41
CA ASP A 209 5.75 25.82 -26.18
C ASP A 209 4.39 25.61 -25.44
N PRO A 210 3.90 26.62 -24.68
CA PRO A 210 2.69 26.46 -23.90
C PRO A 210 1.41 26.52 -24.76
N GLU A 211 1.46 27.15 -25.93
CA GLU A 211 0.32 27.25 -26.84
C GLU A 211 0.04 25.91 -27.50
N ARG A 212 1.09 25.27 -28.05
CA ARG A 212 1.00 23.91 -28.58
C ARG A 212 0.58 22.92 -27.50
N LEU A 213 1.12 23.01 -26.29
CA LEU A 213 0.71 22.12 -25.19
C LEU A 213 -0.77 22.34 -24.80
N ALA A 214 -1.25 23.58 -24.79
CA ALA A 214 -2.67 23.87 -24.57
C ALA A 214 -3.56 23.26 -25.68
N GLN A 215 -3.14 23.36 -26.94
CA GLN A 215 -3.84 22.73 -28.08
C GLN A 215 -3.83 21.19 -27.99
N GLU A 216 -2.68 20.56 -27.69
CA GLU A 216 -2.57 19.11 -27.51
C GLU A 216 -3.47 18.62 -26.35
N ARG A 217 -3.58 19.38 -25.25
CA ARG A 217 -4.49 19.10 -24.12
C ARG A 217 -5.96 19.23 -24.50
N GLN A 218 -6.36 20.31 -25.19
CA GLN A 218 -7.74 20.50 -25.66
C GLN A 218 -8.17 19.41 -26.65
N ALA A 219 -7.28 19.02 -27.57
CA ALA A 219 -7.53 17.92 -28.51
C ALA A 219 -7.66 16.57 -27.78
N ALA A 220 -6.83 16.33 -26.76
CA ALA A 220 -6.91 15.14 -25.92
C ALA A 220 -8.22 15.07 -25.11
N GLU A 221 -8.67 16.19 -24.54
CA GLU A 221 -9.94 16.30 -23.80
C GLU A 221 -11.15 16.09 -24.72
N LYS A 222 -11.18 16.77 -25.87
CA LYS A 222 -12.21 16.57 -26.91
C LYS A 222 -12.31 15.11 -27.31
N LYS A 223 -11.17 14.47 -27.62
CA LYS A 223 -11.11 13.05 -27.98
C LYS A 223 -11.60 12.13 -26.86
N ALA A 224 -11.34 12.44 -25.60
CA ALA A 224 -11.88 11.69 -24.47
C ALA A 224 -13.41 11.82 -24.36
N ARG A 225 -13.95 13.03 -24.56
CA ARG A 225 -15.39 13.31 -24.56
C ARG A 225 -16.14 12.66 -25.73
N GLU A 226 -15.51 12.57 -26.90
CA GLU A 226 -16.04 11.92 -28.11
C GLU A 226 -15.94 10.38 -28.08
N GLY A 227 -15.70 9.77 -26.92
CA GLY A 227 -15.67 8.31 -26.74
C GLY A 227 -14.33 7.66 -27.13
N GLY A 228 -13.24 8.42 -27.13
CA GLY A 228 -11.90 7.97 -27.51
C GLY A 228 -11.47 6.68 -26.80
N TYR A 229 -11.15 5.66 -27.62
CA TYR A 229 -10.70 4.31 -27.27
C TYR A 229 -10.57 3.98 -25.77
N ARG A 230 -11.67 3.47 -25.21
CA ARG A 230 -11.65 2.74 -23.93
C ARG A 230 -10.91 1.42 -24.14
N GLY A 231 -9.67 1.35 -23.65
CA GLY A 231 -8.88 0.12 -23.70
C GLY A 231 -9.55 -1.00 -22.90
N TYR A 232 -9.77 -2.14 -23.56
CA TYR A 232 -10.36 -3.32 -22.93
C TYR A 232 -9.43 -3.92 -21.88
N SER A 233 -9.99 -4.29 -20.74
CA SER A 233 -9.33 -5.16 -19.76
C SER A 233 -9.09 -6.56 -20.34
N ALA A 234 -8.17 -7.32 -19.74
CA ALA A 234 -7.95 -8.73 -20.11
C ALA A 234 -9.19 -9.62 -19.94
N ALA A 235 -10.18 -9.18 -19.16
CA ALA A 235 -11.48 -9.83 -19.04
C ALA A 235 -12.39 -9.50 -20.23
N GLU A 236 -12.52 -8.22 -20.61
CA GLU A 236 -13.33 -7.79 -21.76
C GLU A 236 -12.76 -8.33 -23.10
N ALA A 237 -11.43 -8.41 -23.23
CA ALA A 237 -10.77 -8.98 -24.42
C ALA A 237 -11.10 -10.46 -24.68
N ARG A 238 -11.43 -11.23 -23.63
CA ARG A 238 -11.83 -12.65 -23.74
C ARG A 238 -13.29 -12.83 -24.19
N ALA A 239 -14.12 -11.79 -24.09
CA ALA A 239 -15.52 -11.82 -24.50
C ALA A 239 -15.75 -11.51 -26.00
N GLY A 240 -14.69 -11.12 -26.73
CA GLY A 240 -14.77 -10.61 -28.10
C GLY A 240 -13.84 -11.30 -29.11
N ALA A 241 -13.71 -12.63 -29.04
CA ALA A 241 -12.93 -13.40 -30.02
C ALA A 241 -13.74 -13.62 -31.32
N GLY A 242 -13.56 -12.75 -32.32
CA GLY A 242 -14.34 -12.84 -33.57
C GLY A 242 -13.78 -12.20 -34.84
N THR A 243 -12.72 -11.37 -34.79
CA THR A 243 -12.13 -10.76 -35.99
C THR A 243 -10.59 -10.77 -35.97
N PRO A 244 -9.90 -11.14 -37.07
CA PRO A 244 -8.44 -11.09 -37.13
C PRO A 244 -7.92 -9.65 -37.18
N ARG A 245 -6.77 -9.37 -36.55
CA ARG A 245 -6.02 -8.11 -36.69
C ARG A 245 -4.57 -8.35 -37.12
N PRO A 246 -3.97 -7.43 -37.89
CA PRO A 246 -2.60 -7.55 -38.38
C PRO A 246 -1.56 -7.32 -37.28
N ALA A 247 -0.37 -7.86 -37.47
CA ALA A 247 0.76 -7.74 -36.56
C ALA A 247 1.31 -6.30 -36.50
N PRO A 248 1.88 -5.86 -35.36
CA PRO A 248 2.56 -4.57 -35.25
C PRO A 248 3.93 -4.57 -35.98
N PRO A 249 4.46 -3.41 -36.40
CA PRO A 249 5.71 -3.34 -37.16
C PRO A 249 6.94 -3.69 -36.29
N SER A 250 7.90 -4.39 -36.89
CA SER A 250 9.27 -4.54 -36.38
C SER A 250 10.08 -3.28 -36.70
N TRP A 251 10.89 -2.81 -35.75
CA TRP A 251 11.66 -1.56 -35.87
C TRP A 251 13.17 -1.82 -35.82
N ASP A 252 13.77 -2.06 -36.98
CA ASP A 252 15.21 -2.18 -37.18
C ASP A 252 15.77 -0.99 -37.99
N GLY A 253 16.49 -0.09 -37.31
CA GLY A 253 17.36 0.96 -37.89
C GLY A 253 16.71 2.12 -38.68
N PRO A 254 17.49 3.10 -39.19
CA PRO A 254 18.95 3.31 -39.02
C PRO A 254 19.43 4.76 -38.67
N ALA A 255 20.70 4.85 -38.26
CA ALA A 255 21.73 5.91 -38.45
C ALA A 255 21.52 7.44 -38.14
N SER A 256 22.58 8.04 -37.57
CA SER A 256 22.87 9.49 -37.32
C SER A 256 23.36 10.23 -38.61
N PRO A 257 23.71 11.55 -38.67
CA PRO A 257 24.48 12.42 -37.73
C PRO A 257 23.86 13.86 -37.52
N GLY A 258 24.44 14.90 -36.89
CA GLY A 258 25.72 15.17 -36.20
C GLY A 258 25.89 16.68 -35.83
N ARG A 259 27.11 17.13 -35.44
CA ARG A 259 27.56 18.50 -35.02
C ARG A 259 27.17 18.98 -33.61
N GLU A 260 28.09 19.35 -32.71
CA GLU A 260 28.98 20.56 -32.63
C GLU A 260 28.19 21.86 -32.36
N GLY A 261 28.57 22.80 -31.47
CA GLY A 261 29.69 22.91 -30.51
C GLY A 261 29.32 23.90 -29.37
N VAL A 262 29.99 23.89 -28.22
CA VAL A 262 31.16 24.76 -27.86
C VAL A 262 30.77 26.05 -27.11
N GLU A 263 31.21 26.12 -25.83
CA GLU A 263 31.58 27.30 -25.00
C GLU A 263 30.56 28.44 -24.70
N GLY A 264 30.61 29.13 -23.55
CA GLY A 264 31.44 28.94 -22.35
C GLY A 264 31.34 30.09 -21.32
N GLY A 265 31.66 29.81 -20.04
CA GLY A 265 31.91 30.79 -18.95
C GLY A 265 30.75 31.69 -18.47
N ALA A 266 30.89 32.50 -17.41
CA ALA A 266 31.70 32.44 -16.17
C ALA A 266 31.28 33.63 -15.25
N GLY A 267 31.56 33.56 -13.93
CA GLY A 267 31.34 34.68 -12.97
C GLY A 267 29.95 34.65 -12.30
N GLU A 268 29.74 34.37 -11.01
CA GLU A 268 30.44 34.72 -9.75
C GLU A 268 30.11 36.11 -9.19
N ALA A 269 29.35 36.16 -8.09
CA ALA A 269 29.60 36.95 -6.88
C ALA A 269 28.36 37.02 -5.96
N THR A 270 28.43 36.43 -4.77
CA THR A 270 27.59 36.79 -3.61
C THR A 270 28.19 37.99 -2.87
N PRO A 271 27.37 38.93 -2.36
CA PRO A 271 27.08 38.93 -0.92
C PRO A 271 25.61 39.34 -0.64
N GLY A 272 25.00 39.21 0.54
CA GLY A 272 25.44 38.86 1.90
C GLY A 272 24.26 39.19 2.83
N TYR A 273 24.07 38.43 3.91
CA TYR A 273 22.93 38.63 4.83
C TYR A 273 23.12 39.85 5.76
N PRO A 274 22.01 40.45 6.21
CA PRO A 274 21.74 40.35 7.64
C PRO A 274 20.31 39.88 7.98
N ALA A 275 20.18 39.24 9.14
CA ALA A 275 18.91 39.07 9.87
C ALA A 275 18.93 40.03 11.09
N PRO A 276 17.79 40.37 11.73
CA PRO A 276 17.18 39.39 12.63
C PRO A 276 15.62 39.42 12.78
N ALA A 277 15.12 38.27 13.25
CA ALA A 277 14.00 38.06 14.19
C ALA A 277 12.64 38.78 14.01
N SER A 278 11.59 37.97 13.83
CA SER A 278 10.42 38.04 14.73
C SER A 278 9.82 36.64 14.96
N SER A 279 9.12 36.47 16.08
CA SER A 279 8.79 35.17 16.69
C SER A 279 7.39 34.65 16.34
N THR A 280 7.26 33.34 16.08
CA THR A 280 6.00 32.60 16.17
C THR A 280 6.18 31.28 16.94
N PRO A 281 5.15 30.80 17.67
CA PRO A 281 5.27 29.62 18.55
C PRO A 281 5.29 28.30 17.76
N PRO A 282 5.84 27.22 18.33
CA PRO A 282 5.92 25.93 17.64
C PRO A 282 4.52 25.33 17.43
N PRO A 283 4.22 24.77 16.23
CA PRO A 283 3.04 23.94 16.06
C PRO A 283 3.15 22.70 16.94
N SER A 284 2.01 22.25 17.46
CA SER A 284 1.91 21.20 18.47
C SER A 284 2.54 19.87 18.02
N VAL A 285 3.16 19.18 18.98
CA VAL A 285 3.61 17.79 18.83
C VAL A 285 2.41 16.92 18.42
N ALA A 286 2.38 16.50 17.16
CA ALA A 286 1.36 15.60 16.64
C ALA A 286 1.39 14.28 17.43
N ARG A 287 0.27 13.90 18.03
CA ARG A 287 0.14 12.59 18.71
C ARG A 287 0.34 11.47 17.69
N ALA A 288 1.21 10.52 18.02
CA ALA A 288 1.31 9.27 17.27
C ALA A 288 -0.04 8.52 17.35
N GLY A 289 -0.75 8.41 16.22
CA GLY A 289 -2.04 7.71 16.16
C GLY A 289 -2.83 7.92 14.86
N GLU A 290 -2.70 9.06 14.19
CA GLU A 290 -3.48 9.35 12.98
C GLU A 290 -2.86 8.75 11.71
N THR A 291 -3.26 7.53 11.36
CA THR A 291 -3.11 7.03 9.98
C THR A 291 -4.12 7.74 9.07
N LYS A 292 -3.73 8.90 8.52
CA LYS A 292 -4.54 9.67 7.56
C LYS A 292 -5.07 8.76 6.44
N GLY A 293 -6.40 8.68 6.30
CA GLY A 293 -7.06 8.02 5.15
C GLY A 293 -7.85 6.73 5.43
N VAL A 294 -8.21 6.40 6.67
CA VAL A 294 -9.17 5.33 6.99
C VAL A 294 -10.41 5.95 7.63
N SER A 295 -11.61 5.64 7.13
CA SER A 295 -12.86 6.08 7.76
C SER A 295 -13.15 5.29 9.04
N MET A 296 -14.01 5.82 9.91
CA MET A 296 -14.34 5.15 11.18
C MET A 296 -15.00 3.78 10.91
N GLU A 297 -15.88 3.71 9.92
CA GLU A 297 -16.62 2.52 9.50
C GLU A 297 -15.66 1.45 8.96
N ALA A 298 -14.70 1.86 8.12
CA ALA A 298 -13.68 0.96 7.60
C ALA A 298 -12.78 0.42 8.72
N ASN A 299 -12.45 1.22 9.73
CA ASN A 299 -11.69 0.74 10.88
C ASN A 299 -12.51 -0.22 11.76
N VAL A 300 -13.80 0.04 11.97
CA VAL A 300 -14.71 -0.89 12.68
C VAL A 300 -14.76 -2.26 11.99
N ALA A 301 -14.93 -2.28 10.67
CA ALA A 301 -14.91 -3.52 9.88
C ALA A 301 -13.55 -4.26 9.97
N ASN A 302 -12.44 -3.51 9.93
CA ASN A 302 -11.10 -4.09 10.10
C ASN A 302 -10.91 -4.72 11.50
N LEU A 303 -11.40 -4.06 12.57
CA LEU A 303 -11.33 -4.58 13.94
C LEU A 303 -12.24 -5.81 14.12
N GLU A 304 -13.39 -5.87 13.47
CA GLU A 304 -14.25 -7.06 13.46
C GLU A 304 -13.58 -8.25 12.76
N ALA A 305 -13.00 -8.03 11.58
CA ALA A 305 -12.22 -9.05 10.88
C ALA A 305 -11.03 -9.55 11.72
N LEU A 306 -10.32 -8.68 12.44
CA LEU A 306 -9.24 -9.07 13.36
C LEU A 306 -9.73 -9.91 14.54
N ARG A 307 -10.94 -9.66 15.07
CA ARG A 307 -11.54 -10.53 16.10
C ARG A 307 -11.80 -11.94 15.54
N ALA A 308 -12.28 -12.04 14.29
CA ALA A 308 -12.46 -13.34 13.63
C ALA A 308 -11.11 -14.06 13.40
N LEU A 309 -10.03 -13.34 13.07
CA LEU A 309 -8.69 -13.93 12.98
C LEU A 309 -8.15 -14.43 14.32
N LEU A 310 -8.33 -13.67 15.40
CA LEU A 310 -7.94 -14.05 16.76
C LEU A 310 -8.73 -15.26 17.30
N ALA A 311 -9.94 -15.50 16.79
CA ALA A 311 -10.76 -16.66 17.14
C ALA A 311 -10.28 -17.97 16.50
N ARG A 312 -9.40 -17.93 15.50
CA ARG A 312 -8.85 -19.14 14.86
C ARG A 312 -7.94 -19.90 15.85
N PRO A 313 -7.96 -21.25 15.87
CA PRO A 313 -7.24 -22.05 16.88
C PRO A 313 -5.72 -21.83 16.87
N GLU A 314 -5.12 -21.60 15.69
CA GLU A 314 -3.70 -21.28 15.57
C GLU A 314 -3.32 -19.93 16.19
N ASN A 315 -4.26 -18.97 16.21
CA ASN A 315 -4.07 -17.63 16.75
C ASN A 315 -4.52 -17.50 18.22
N ALA A 316 -5.12 -18.56 18.80
CA ALA A 316 -5.56 -18.57 20.20
C ALA A 316 -4.40 -18.57 21.22
N ARG A 317 -3.17 -18.84 20.78
CA ARG A 317 -1.94 -18.81 21.59
C ARG A 317 -0.96 -17.78 21.03
N CYS A 318 -0.17 -17.16 21.90
CA CYS A 318 0.89 -16.24 21.50
C CYS A 318 1.93 -16.90 20.59
N GLY A 319 2.23 -16.25 19.46
CA GLY A 319 3.13 -16.75 18.42
C GLY A 319 4.52 -17.13 18.93
N ASP A 320 5.07 -16.40 19.91
CA ASP A 320 6.40 -16.67 20.47
C ASP A 320 6.37 -17.49 21.76
N CYS A 321 5.88 -16.93 22.87
CA CYS A 321 6.11 -17.54 24.18
C CYS A 321 5.35 -18.84 24.44
N GLY A 322 4.33 -19.18 23.63
CA GLY A 322 3.54 -20.42 23.74
C GLY A 322 2.78 -20.66 25.06
N ALA A 323 2.99 -19.79 26.06
CA ALA A 323 2.62 -20.02 27.46
C ALA A 323 1.12 -20.20 27.64
N GLY A 324 0.74 -21.17 28.48
CA GLY A 324 -0.65 -21.41 28.86
C GLY A 324 -1.32 -20.14 29.38
N GLY A 325 -2.47 -19.76 28.81
CA GLY A 325 -3.19 -18.54 29.17
C GLY A 325 -2.71 -17.24 28.51
N ALA A 326 -1.60 -17.24 27.76
CA ALA A 326 -1.10 -16.06 27.04
C ALA A 326 -1.92 -15.76 25.77
N ARG A 327 -3.14 -15.23 25.96
CA ARG A 327 -4.06 -14.84 24.88
C ARG A 327 -3.49 -13.67 24.06
N PRO A 328 -3.47 -13.76 22.71
CA PRO A 328 -3.08 -12.63 21.87
C PRO A 328 -4.13 -11.52 21.83
N SER A 329 -3.64 -10.28 21.84
CA SER A 329 -4.43 -9.06 21.64
C SER A 329 -3.64 -7.97 20.89
N TRP A 330 -2.45 -8.34 20.42
CA TRP A 330 -1.51 -7.54 19.64
C TRP A 330 -1.08 -8.37 18.43
N ALA A 331 -0.50 -7.73 17.44
CA ALA A 331 0.09 -8.38 16.28
C ALA A 331 1.32 -7.63 15.79
N SER A 332 2.22 -8.34 15.09
CA SER A 332 3.35 -7.75 14.37
C SER A 332 3.07 -7.82 12.87
N ILE A 333 2.65 -6.70 12.29
CA ILE A 333 2.03 -6.63 10.95
C ILE A 333 2.96 -6.96 9.78
N ASN A 334 4.27 -7.03 10.02
CA ASN A 334 5.29 -7.36 9.01
C ASN A 334 5.86 -8.78 9.17
N THR A 335 5.69 -9.39 10.36
CA THR A 335 6.14 -10.77 10.66
C THR A 335 4.98 -11.77 10.75
N GLY A 336 3.73 -11.32 10.68
CA GLY A 336 2.54 -12.16 10.52
C GLY A 336 2.01 -12.82 11.80
N VAL A 337 2.60 -12.50 12.96
CA VAL A 337 2.26 -13.16 14.24
C VAL A 337 1.32 -12.33 15.13
N PHE A 338 0.41 -13.02 15.81
CA PHE A 338 -0.41 -12.54 16.91
C PHE A 338 0.28 -12.81 18.26
N LEU A 339 0.37 -11.77 19.07
CA LEU A 339 1.18 -11.67 20.27
C LEU A 339 0.35 -11.34 21.50
N CYS A 340 0.73 -11.89 22.66
CA CYS A 340 0.28 -11.36 23.95
C CYS A 340 1.02 -10.05 24.27
N MET A 341 0.49 -9.27 25.21
CA MET A 341 1.06 -7.96 25.61
C MET A 341 2.56 -8.03 25.97
N ARG A 342 3.01 -9.12 26.62
CA ARG A 342 4.43 -9.30 27.00
C ARG A 342 5.35 -9.43 25.79
N CYS A 343 5.00 -10.28 24.83
CA CYS A 343 5.78 -10.46 23.60
C CYS A 343 5.69 -9.23 22.70
N ALA A 344 4.54 -8.55 22.66
CA ALA A 344 4.39 -7.26 22.00
C ALA A 344 5.33 -6.19 22.59
N GLY A 345 5.60 -6.22 23.90
CA GLY A 345 6.62 -5.38 24.55
C GLY A 345 8.03 -5.66 24.02
N VAL A 346 8.45 -6.94 24.02
CA VAL A 346 9.75 -7.37 23.48
C VAL A 346 9.91 -7.00 22.01
N HIS A 347 8.86 -7.20 21.20
CA HIS A 347 8.85 -6.83 19.77
C HIS A 347 9.07 -5.33 19.53
N ARG A 348 8.59 -4.44 20.42
CA ARG A 348 8.90 -3.00 20.35
C ARG A 348 10.40 -2.72 20.56
N GLY A 349 11.06 -3.48 21.43
CA GLY A 349 12.50 -3.40 21.69
C GLY A 349 13.40 -3.88 20.55
N LEU A 350 12.85 -4.51 19.51
CA LEU A 350 13.58 -4.85 18.28
C LEU A 350 13.70 -3.65 17.31
N GLY A 351 12.84 -2.66 17.45
CA GLY A 351 12.71 -1.55 16.49
C GLY A 351 11.85 -1.87 15.26
N VAL A 352 11.26 -0.80 14.68
CA VAL A 352 10.23 -0.87 13.62
C VAL A 352 10.70 -1.43 12.27
N HIS A 353 12.02 -1.56 12.08
CA HIS A 353 12.62 -2.19 10.91
C HIS A 353 12.65 -3.73 11.02
N VAL A 354 12.51 -4.28 12.25
CA VAL A 354 12.39 -5.72 12.52
C VAL A 354 10.94 -6.11 12.78
N SER A 355 10.23 -5.38 13.65
CA SER A 355 8.85 -5.69 14.01
C SER A 355 7.98 -4.44 14.16
N GLN A 356 6.78 -4.47 13.59
CA GLN A 356 5.81 -3.39 13.65
C GLN A 356 4.58 -3.83 14.44
N VAL A 357 4.58 -3.51 15.74
CA VAL A 357 3.52 -3.89 16.67
C VAL A 357 2.28 -3.01 16.50
N ARG A 358 1.10 -3.63 16.46
CA ARG A 358 -0.22 -3.00 16.56
C ARG A 358 -1.11 -3.73 17.55
N SER A 359 -1.96 -3.00 18.27
CA SER A 359 -3.06 -3.54 19.06
C SER A 359 -4.18 -4.01 18.14
N CYS A 360 -4.72 -5.20 18.37
CA CYS A 360 -5.89 -5.68 17.63
C CYS A 360 -7.22 -5.08 18.12
N THR A 361 -7.18 -4.15 19.09
CA THR A 361 -8.38 -3.53 19.68
C THR A 361 -8.30 -2.01 19.84
N LEU A 362 -7.10 -1.43 19.97
CA LEU A 362 -6.90 0.00 20.26
C LEU A 362 -6.31 0.82 19.10
N ASP A 363 -5.63 0.18 18.15
CA ASP A 363 -4.99 0.88 17.02
C ASP A 363 -5.89 0.89 15.78
N THR A 364 -5.69 1.88 14.90
CA THR A 364 -6.29 1.91 13.56
C THR A 364 -5.59 0.94 12.62
N TRP A 365 -6.36 0.14 11.88
CA TRP A 365 -5.86 -0.84 10.92
C TRP A 365 -6.23 -0.51 9.48
N LEU A 366 -5.34 -0.82 8.55
CA LEU A 366 -5.59 -0.75 7.11
C LEU A 366 -6.11 -2.11 6.62
N ALA A 367 -7.08 -2.13 5.71
CA ALA A 367 -7.61 -3.39 5.15
C ALA A 367 -6.52 -4.32 4.57
N PRO A 368 -5.47 -3.85 3.86
CA PRO A 368 -4.36 -4.71 3.42
C PRO A 368 -3.57 -5.37 4.56
N GLN A 369 -3.50 -4.75 5.74
CA GLN A 369 -2.85 -5.35 6.92
C GLN A 369 -3.71 -6.49 7.49
N VAL A 370 -5.04 -6.32 7.50
CA VAL A 370 -5.98 -7.38 7.90
C VAL A 370 -5.89 -8.57 6.95
N VAL A 371 -5.87 -8.32 5.62
CA VAL A 371 -5.69 -9.37 4.61
C VAL A 371 -4.34 -10.10 4.78
N PHE A 372 -3.26 -9.37 5.06
CA PHE A 372 -1.96 -9.97 5.33
C PHE A 372 -1.97 -10.87 6.58
N MET A 373 -2.57 -10.42 7.68
CA MET A 373 -2.72 -11.23 8.90
C MET A 373 -3.68 -12.42 8.69
N ALA A 374 -4.63 -12.33 7.76
CA ALA A 374 -5.56 -13.41 7.43
C ALA A 374 -4.90 -14.54 6.61
N ALA A 375 -3.95 -14.18 5.75
CA ALA A 375 -3.16 -15.09 4.91
C ALA A 375 -1.93 -15.68 5.62
N THR A 376 -1.44 -15.03 6.67
CA THR A 376 -0.32 -15.51 7.50
C THR A 376 -0.83 -16.13 8.81
N GLY A 377 -1.01 -15.31 9.85
CA GLY A 377 -1.33 -15.80 11.19
C GLY A 377 -0.23 -16.68 11.79
N ASN A 378 -0.45 -17.15 13.02
CA ASN A 378 0.59 -17.81 13.80
C ASN A 378 1.06 -19.15 13.22
N ALA A 379 0.18 -19.95 12.63
CA ALA A 379 0.59 -21.23 12.02
C ALA A 379 1.57 -21.00 10.87
N VAL A 380 1.18 -20.22 9.86
CA VAL A 380 2.00 -20.00 8.65
C VAL A 380 3.25 -19.18 8.98
N ALA A 381 3.13 -18.16 9.86
CA ALA A 381 4.28 -17.39 10.29
C ALA A 381 5.30 -18.25 11.04
N ASN A 382 4.88 -19.12 11.97
CA ASN A 382 5.83 -19.99 12.68
C ASN A 382 6.40 -21.08 11.77
N ALA A 383 5.61 -21.65 10.84
CA ALA A 383 6.12 -22.57 9.83
C ALA A 383 7.24 -21.96 8.97
N TYR A 384 7.26 -20.64 8.78
CA TYR A 384 8.37 -19.92 8.18
C TYR A 384 9.49 -19.59 9.18
N TRP A 385 9.20 -18.83 10.25
CA TRP A 385 10.22 -18.27 11.16
C TRP A 385 10.93 -19.31 12.04
N GLU A 386 10.33 -20.49 12.20
CA GLU A 386 10.79 -21.60 13.03
C GLU A 386 11.00 -22.88 12.20
N ALA A 387 11.05 -22.79 10.86
CA ALA A 387 11.16 -23.95 9.96
C ALA A 387 12.30 -24.91 10.33
N ARG A 388 13.46 -24.36 10.71
CA ARG A 388 14.67 -25.10 11.11
C ARG A 388 14.88 -25.15 12.63
N LEU A 389 13.84 -24.88 13.42
CA LEU A 389 13.88 -24.95 14.89
C LEU A 389 13.34 -26.32 15.33
N ALA A 390 14.21 -27.17 15.90
CA ALA A 390 13.80 -28.48 16.40
C ALA A 390 12.81 -28.36 17.58
N ASP A 391 13.24 -27.69 18.66
CA ASP A 391 12.44 -27.46 19.86
C ASP A 391 12.46 -25.98 20.26
N ARG A 392 11.32 -25.46 20.73
CA ARG A 392 11.28 -24.10 21.28
C ARG A 392 12.02 -24.05 22.62
N PRO A 393 12.98 -23.12 22.81
CA PRO A 393 13.64 -22.96 24.09
C PRO A 393 12.64 -22.45 25.14
N PRO A 394 12.77 -22.86 26.41
CA PRO A 394 11.90 -22.38 27.47
C PRO A 394 12.10 -20.88 27.74
N CYS A 395 11.04 -20.08 27.54
CA CYS A 395 11.07 -18.65 27.81
C CYS A 395 10.54 -18.32 29.22
N HIS A 396 11.28 -18.74 30.25
CA HIS A 396 10.89 -18.55 31.65
C HIS A 396 11.05 -17.09 32.11
N SER A 397 12.13 -16.42 31.69
CA SER A 397 12.36 -14.99 31.97
C SER A 397 12.05 -14.09 30.76
N LEU A 398 12.01 -12.77 31.00
CA LEU A 398 11.96 -11.77 29.93
C LEU A 398 13.24 -11.80 29.07
N THR A 399 14.40 -12.08 29.67
CA THR A 399 15.69 -12.17 28.99
C THR A 399 15.72 -13.34 28.00
N ASP A 400 15.22 -14.51 28.39
CA ASP A 400 15.13 -15.69 27.51
C ASP A 400 14.17 -15.43 26.35
N LEU A 401 13.03 -14.78 26.63
CA LEU A 401 12.06 -14.38 25.62
C LEU A 401 12.65 -13.37 24.63
N GLU A 402 13.39 -12.36 25.11
CA GLU A 402 14.06 -11.40 24.25
C GLU A 402 15.17 -12.05 23.39
N ALA A 403 15.99 -12.92 23.98
CA ALA A 403 17.00 -13.68 23.26
C ALA A 403 16.38 -14.56 22.15
N PHE A 404 15.29 -15.26 22.45
CA PHE A 404 14.55 -16.05 21.47
C PHE A 404 13.96 -15.18 20.34
N VAL A 405 13.23 -14.13 20.68
CA VAL A 405 12.57 -13.22 19.73
C VAL A 405 13.59 -12.50 18.83
N ARG A 406 14.75 -12.09 19.37
CA ARG A 406 15.87 -11.53 18.57
C ARG A 406 16.44 -12.54 17.59
N ARG A 407 16.64 -13.81 17.98
CA ARG A 407 17.10 -14.88 17.07
C ARG A 407 16.09 -15.16 15.96
N LYS A 408 14.81 -15.27 16.32
CA LYS A 408 13.69 -15.56 15.42
C LYS A 408 13.52 -14.49 14.33
N TYR A 409 13.40 -13.20 14.70
CA TYR A 409 13.03 -12.16 13.73
C TYR A 409 14.18 -11.26 13.26
N ALA A 410 15.13 -10.92 14.15
CA ALA A 410 16.24 -10.03 13.79
C ALA A 410 17.37 -10.79 13.08
N ARG A 411 17.77 -11.96 13.61
CA ARG A 411 18.80 -12.82 12.98
C ARG A 411 18.23 -13.78 11.94
N LYS A 412 16.94 -14.10 12.01
CA LYS A 412 16.24 -15.07 11.14
C LYS A 412 16.85 -16.47 11.19
N GLU A 413 17.34 -16.86 12.38
CA GLU A 413 18.21 -18.02 12.61
C GLU A 413 17.66 -19.33 12.03
N TRP A 414 16.33 -19.53 12.14
CA TRP A 414 15.62 -20.73 11.70
C TRP A 414 14.67 -20.51 10.52
N ALA A 415 14.69 -19.32 9.91
CA ALA A 415 13.80 -19.00 8.80
C ALA A 415 14.17 -19.79 7.53
N GLU A 416 13.17 -20.21 6.74
CA GLU A 416 13.37 -20.95 5.49
C GLU A 416 12.29 -20.63 4.44
N GLY A 417 12.68 -20.59 3.16
CA GLY A 417 11.82 -20.18 2.05
C GLY A 417 11.78 -18.66 1.83
N GLU A 418 10.78 -18.19 1.06
CA GLU A 418 10.55 -16.75 0.82
C GLU A 418 9.55 -16.17 1.82
N TRP A 419 9.81 -14.95 2.31
CA TRP A 419 8.85 -14.19 3.13
C TRP A 419 8.31 -12.97 2.36
N PRO A 420 6.98 -12.76 2.36
CA PRO A 420 5.95 -13.62 2.93
C PRO A 420 5.71 -14.86 2.07
N PRO A 421 5.11 -15.92 2.65
CA PRO A 421 4.64 -17.06 1.89
C PRO A 421 3.71 -16.62 0.76
N ALA A 422 3.82 -17.27 -0.39
CA ALA A 422 2.80 -17.18 -1.42
C ALA A 422 1.46 -17.62 -0.83
N ALA A 423 0.37 -16.94 -1.21
CA ALA A 423 -0.96 -17.32 -0.75
C ALA A 423 -1.24 -18.79 -1.14
N ALA A 424 -1.54 -19.63 -0.15
CA ALA A 424 -2.08 -20.95 -0.42
C ALA A 424 -3.38 -20.79 -1.22
N GLY A 425 -3.44 -21.45 -2.38
CA GLY A 425 -4.49 -21.29 -3.38
C GLY A 425 -5.83 -21.89 -3.00
#